data_AF-A0A536CTM1-F1
#
_entry.id   AF-A0A536CTM1-F1
#
_cell.length_a   1.000
_cell.length_b   1.000
_cell.length_c   1.000
_cell.angle_alpha   90.00
_cell.angle_beta   90.00
_cell.angle_gamma   90.00
#
_symmetry.space_group_name_H-M   'P 1'
#
loop_
_entity.id
_entity.type
_entity.pdbx_description
1 polymer ?
#
loop_
_entity_poly.entity_id
_entity_poly.type
_entity_poly.pdbx_seq_one_letter_code
_entity_poly.pdbx_strand_id
1 'polypeptide(L)'
;MWLRARRGSLGVVALVAFVIVVGFASLYAYRAQVAATPRIPYTQALSEIQNGQVRSVTVEGERALLVLHDGRTQETTVPDRDEMLARAVTERDRADPAHQTELRYQQPAQTVGVALSILLSLLPLLVIVALVLLAAYAFARARAPERYETLARLADLRDRGAIDEEEFQREKRRILG
;
A
#
# COMPACT_ATOMS: atom_id res chain seq x y z
N MET A 1 -38.33 -21.89 -13.80
CA MET A 1 -36.93 -22.04 -14.28
C MET A 1 -36.26 -20.65 -14.26
N TRP A 2 -35.93 -20.11 -13.08
CA TRP A 2 -35.50 -18.70 -12.90
C TRP A 2 -34.31 -18.57 -11.93
N LEU A 3 -33.28 -19.40 -12.06
CA LEU A 3 -32.11 -19.35 -11.16
C LEU A 3 -30.76 -19.08 -11.84
N ARG A 4 -30.72 -18.77 -13.14
CA ARG A 4 -29.44 -18.77 -13.88
C ARG A 4 -28.70 -17.42 -13.94
N ALA A 5 -29.28 -16.31 -13.49
CA ALA A 5 -28.68 -14.97 -13.67
C ALA A 5 -27.84 -14.43 -12.48
N ARG A 6 -27.87 -15.03 -11.29
CA ARG A 6 -27.13 -14.49 -10.11
C ARG A 6 -25.65 -14.88 -10.02
N ARG A 7 -25.16 -15.82 -10.85
CA ARG A 7 -23.77 -16.32 -10.75
C ARG A 7 -22.72 -15.29 -11.16
N GLY A 8 -23.03 -14.39 -12.10
CA GLY A 8 -22.08 -13.38 -12.58
C GLY A 8 -21.75 -12.31 -11.53
N SER A 9 -22.76 -11.81 -10.81
CA SER A 9 -22.56 -10.81 -9.76
C SER A 9 -21.90 -11.38 -8.51
N LEU A 10 -22.25 -12.62 -8.12
CA LEU A 10 -21.62 -13.33 -7.01
C LEU A 10 -20.13 -13.57 -7.23
N GLY A 11 -19.72 -13.91 -8.47
CA GLY A 11 -18.31 -14.10 -8.82
C GLY A 11 -17.51 -12.80 -8.71
N VAL A 12 -18.07 -11.67 -9.15
CA VAL A 12 -17.42 -10.36 -9.05
C VAL A 12 -17.31 -9.90 -7.59
N VAL A 13 -18.37 -10.08 -6.80
CA VAL A 13 -18.35 -9.73 -5.37
C VAL A 13 -17.32 -10.59 -4.62
N ALA A 14 -17.24 -11.88 -4.93
CA ALA A 14 -16.23 -12.77 -4.34
C ALA A 14 -14.80 -12.36 -4.74
N LEU A 15 -14.58 -11.98 -6.00
CA LEU A 15 -13.29 -11.49 -6.47
C LEU A 15 -12.87 -10.19 -5.77
N VAL A 16 -13.80 -9.23 -5.64
CA VAL A 16 -13.54 -7.96 -4.94
C VAL A 16 -13.23 -8.20 -3.47
N ALA A 17 -14.02 -9.04 -2.80
CA ALA A 17 -13.78 -9.42 -1.41
C ALA A 17 -12.41 -10.11 -1.24
N PHE A 18 -12.05 -11.00 -2.15
CA PHE A 18 -10.75 -11.67 -2.15
C PHE A 18 -9.58 -10.69 -2.31
N VAL A 19 -9.67 -9.75 -3.27
CA VAL A 19 -8.64 -8.72 -3.46
C VAL A 19 -8.49 -7.84 -2.22
N ILE A 20 -9.60 -7.45 -1.59
CA ILE A 20 -9.57 -6.66 -0.35
C ILE A 20 -8.87 -7.45 0.77
N VAL A 21 -9.26 -8.71 1.00
CA VAL A 21 -8.68 -9.56 2.05
C VAL A 21 -7.19 -9.79 1.81
N VAL A 22 -6.77 -10.09 0.58
CA VAL A 22 -5.35 -10.28 0.24
C VAL A 22 -4.56 -8.97 0.39
N GLY A 23 -5.16 -7.84 0.02
CA GLY A 23 -4.57 -6.52 0.21
C GLY A 23 -4.33 -6.19 1.68
N PHE A 24 -5.33 -6.39 2.54
CA PHE A 24 -5.19 -6.19 3.98
C PHE A 24 -4.23 -7.20 4.63
N ALA A 25 -4.26 -8.47 4.21
CA ALA A 25 -3.35 -9.49 4.70
C ALA A 25 -1.89 -9.16 4.35
N SER A 26 -1.64 -8.67 3.13
CA SER A 26 -0.30 -8.23 2.69
C SER A 26 0.17 -7.00 3.44
N LEU A 27 -0.72 -6.03 3.67
CA LEU A 27 -0.42 -4.83 4.46
C LEU A 27 -0.10 -5.19 5.92
N TYR A 28 -0.85 -6.13 6.49
CA TYR A 28 -0.62 -6.64 7.85
C TYR A 28 0.69 -7.43 7.95
N ALA A 29 0.98 -8.28 6.96
CA ALA A 29 2.25 -9.01 6.89
C ALA A 29 3.45 -8.07 6.77
N TYR A 30 3.34 -7.00 5.98
CA TYR A 30 4.36 -5.96 5.88
C TYR A 30 4.56 -5.24 7.21
N ARG A 31 3.46 -4.87 7.89
CA ARG A 31 3.54 -4.20 9.20
C ARG A 31 4.11 -5.11 10.29
N ALA A 32 3.86 -6.41 10.21
CA ALA A 32 4.40 -7.41 11.14
C ALA A 32 5.92 -7.63 10.95
N GLN A 33 6.45 -7.37 9.75
CA GLN A 33 7.88 -7.50 9.46
C GLN A 33 8.71 -6.29 9.93
N VAL A 34 8.08 -5.15 10.22
CA VAL A 34 8.76 -4.00 10.84
C VAL A 34 8.71 -4.17 12.35
N ALA A 35 9.58 -5.03 12.89
CA ALA A 35 9.80 -5.09 14.34
C ALA A 35 10.22 -3.69 14.82
N ALA A 36 9.48 -3.11 15.76
CA ALA A 36 9.80 -1.80 16.30
C ALA A 36 11.13 -1.89 17.06
N THR A 37 12.19 -1.29 16.50
CA THR A 37 13.48 -1.17 17.17
C THR A 37 13.28 -0.39 18.47
N PRO A 38 13.59 -0.97 19.64
CA PRO A 38 13.40 -0.30 20.92
C PRO A 38 14.26 0.97 20.98
N ARG A 39 13.63 2.09 21.35
CA ARG A 39 14.31 3.38 21.48
C ARG A 39 14.83 3.57 22.90
N ILE A 40 16.13 3.83 23.04
CA ILE A 40 16.83 4.05 24.29
C ILE A 40 17.29 5.51 24.44
N PRO A 41 17.51 6.01 25.67
CA PRO A 41 18.12 7.33 25.89
C PRO A 41 19.57 7.40 25.41
N TYR A 42 20.00 8.58 24.96
CA TYR A 42 21.37 8.83 24.48
C TYR A 42 22.46 8.50 25.51
N THR A 43 22.21 8.79 26.79
CA THR A 43 23.15 8.46 27.88
C THR A 43 23.31 6.97 28.08
N GLN A 44 22.23 6.20 27.90
CA GLN A 44 22.28 4.74 27.95
C GLN A 44 23.07 4.20 26.76
N ALA A 45 22.82 4.72 25.55
CA ALA A 45 23.55 4.34 24.35
C ALA A 45 25.06 4.58 24.49
N LEU A 46 25.45 5.74 25.06
CA LEU A 46 26.83 6.08 25.32
C LEU A 46 27.48 5.11 26.32
N SER A 47 26.77 4.74 27.38
CA SER A 47 27.26 3.76 28.36
C SER A 47 27.44 2.38 27.72
N GLU A 48 26.52 1.92 26.89
CA GLU A 48 26.61 0.62 26.22
C GLU A 48 27.80 0.56 25.22
N ILE A 49 28.08 1.66 24.52
CA ILE A 49 29.28 1.80 23.67
C ILE A 49 30.55 1.73 24.51
N GLN A 50 30.63 2.52 25.60
CA GLN A 50 31.80 2.55 26.48
C GLN A 50 32.06 1.21 27.16
N ASN A 51 31.00 0.46 27.48
CA ASN A 51 31.06 -0.87 28.05
C ASN A 51 31.40 -1.97 27.02
N GLY A 52 31.55 -1.62 25.73
CA GLY A 52 31.87 -2.57 24.67
C GLY A 52 30.75 -3.56 24.36
N GLN A 53 29.49 -3.19 24.62
CA GLN A 53 28.34 -4.06 24.31
C GLN A 53 27.89 -3.91 22.84
N VAL A 54 28.35 -2.85 22.19
CA VAL A 54 27.93 -2.45 20.85
C VAL A 54 28.93 -2.94 19.82
N ARG A 55 28.44 -3.66 18.82
CA ARG A 55 29.21 -4.17 17.69
C ARG A 55 29.33 -3.14 16.57
N SER A 56 28.25 -2.45 16.25
CA SER A 56 28.24 -1.43 15.21
C SER A 56 27.27 -0.31 15.53
N VAL A 57 27.65 0.90 15.13
CA VAL A 57 26.85 2.11 15.28
C VAL A 57 26.66 2.73 13.91
N THR A 58 25.40 2.84 13.49
CA THR A 58 25.01 3.51 12.24
C THR A 58 24.34 4.83 12.58
N VAL A 59 24.88 5.95 12.11
CA VAL A 59 24.28 7.28 12.33
C VAL A 59 23.54 7.72 11.07
N GLU A 60 22.26 8.05 11.21
CA GLU A 60 21.32 8.53 10.19
C GLU A 60 20.67 9.85 10.63
N GLY A 61 21.32 10.98 10.32
CA GLY A 61 20.85 12.30 10.75
C GLY A 61 20.78 12.41 12.28
N GLU A 62 19.62 12.73 12.84
CA GLU A 62 19.40 12.84 14.29
C GLU A 62 19.22 11.50 15.02
N ARG A 63 19.39 10.37 14.32
CA ARG A 63 19.18 9.03 14.88
C ARG A 63 20.44 8.21 14.77
N ALA A 64 20.73 7.42 15.79
CA ALA A 64 21.75 6.38 15.72
C ALA A 64 21.12 5.01 16.00
N LEU A 65 21.44 4.06 15.14
CA LEU A 65 21.09 2.66 15.27
C LEU A 65 22.29 1.90 15.82
N LEU A 66 22.11 1.26 16.97
CA LEU A 66 23.12 0.45 17.64
C LEU A 66 22.78 -1.03 17.44
N VAL A 67 23.77 -1.79 17.01
CA VAL A 67 23.70 -3.26 16.95
C VAL A 67 24.60 -3.79 18.04
N LEU A 68 24.03 -4.51 19.00
CA LEU A 68 24.78 -5.12 20.09
C LEU A 68 25.47 -6.42 19.64
N HIS A 69 26.47 -6.88 20.41
CA HIS A 69 27.15 -8.14 20.14
C HIS A 69 26.23 -9.37 20.17
N ASP A 70 25.10 -9.28 20.88
CA ASP A 70 24.08 -10.33 20.94
C ASP A 70 23.09 -10.32 19.76
N GLY A 71 23.26 -9.39 18.82
CA GLY A 71 22.42 -9.25 17.62
C GLY A 71 21.14 -8.44 17.84
N ARG A 72 20.89 -7.88 19.04
CA ARG A 72 19.78 -6.94 19.26
C ARG A 72 20.08 -5.60 18.62
N THR A 73 19.03 -4.99 18.07
CA THR A 73 19.08 -3.66 17.48
C THR A 73 18.37 -2.67 18.40
N GLN A 74 18.94 -1.49 18.57
CA GLN A 74 18.39 -0.41 19.37
C GLN A 74 18.54 0.92 18.64
N GLU A 75 17.69 1.89 18.96
CA GLU A 75 17.75 3.23 18.36
C GLU A 75 17.89 4.29 19.46
N THR A 76 18.70 5.32 19.24
CA THR A 76 18.74 6.53 20.08
C THR A 76 18.61 7.78 19.22
N THR A 77 18.11 8.85 19.81
CA THR A 77 18.25 10.19 19.24
C THR A 77 19.64 10.73 19.57
N VAL A 78 20.36 11.24 18.58
CA VAL A 78 21.66 11.89 18.74
C VAL A 78 21.44 13.41 18.78
N PRO A 79 21.84 14.10 19.86
CA PRO A 79 21.89 15.56 19.83
C PRO A 79 22.95 15.97 18.81
N ASP A 80 22.68 17.04 18.05
CA ASP A 80 23.36 17.66 16.87
C ASP A 80 24.91 17.78 16.88
N ARG A 81 25.60 17.13 17.81
CA ARG A 81 27.06 16.95 17.93
C ARG A 81 27.42 15.47 17.80
N ASP A 82 27.43 14.97 16.57
CA ASP A 82 27.93 13.63 16.21
C ASP A 82 29.34 13.34 16.78
N GLU A 83 30.12 14.39 17.04
CA GLU A 83 31.46 14.29 17.62
C GLU A 83 31.53 13.53 18.94
N MET A 84 30.52 13.62 19.82
CA MET A 84 30.59 12.95 21.14
C MET A 84 30.47 11.42 21.00
N LEU A 85 29.60 10.95 20.10
CA LEU A 85 29.42 9.53 19.83
C LEU A 85 30.66 8.95 19.13
N ALA A 86 31.17 9.68 18.13
CA ALA A 86 32.39 9.32 17.42
C ALA A 86 33.61 9.26 18.34
N ARG A 87 33.75 10.24 19.25
CA ARG A 87 34.83 10.25 20.27
C ARG A 87 34.71 9.05 21.20
N ALA A 88 33.53 8.72 21.68
CA ALA A 88 33.32 7.59 22.58
C ALA A 88 33.69 6.24 21.92
N VAL A 89 33.32 6.05 20.65
CA VAL A 89 33.74 4.87 19.87
C VAL A 89 35.26 4.85 19.71
N THR A 90 35.87 5.97 19.31
CA THR A 90 37.32 6.05 19.09
C THR A 90 38.13 5.85 20.38
N GLU A 91 37.67 6.40 21.51
CA GLU A 91 38.31 6.20 22.83
C GLU A 91 38.21 4.75 23.28
N ARG A 92 37.07 4.09 23.04
CA ARG A 92 36.89 2.68 23.35
C ARG A 92 37.76 1.78 22.48
N ASP A 93 37.79 1.99 21.17
CA ASP A 93 38.60 1.20 20.25
C ASP A 93 40.10 1.32 20.56
N ARG A 94 40.55 2.47 21.09
CA ARG A 94 41.91 2.65 21.62
C ARG A 94 42.15 1.86 22.91
N ALA A 95 41.15 1.76 23.77
CA ALA A 95 41.24 1.03 25.04
C ALA A 95 41.12 -0.50 24.87
N ASP A 96 40.44 -0.97 23.81
CA ASP A 96 40.27 -2.38 23.49
C ASP A 96 40.41 -2.64 21.98
N PRO A 97 41.65 -2.76 21.46
CA PRO A 97 41.91 -2.95 20.04
C PRO A 97 41.40 -4.27 19.47
N ALA A 98 41.08 -5.24 20.35
CA ALA A 98 40.62 -6.57 19.98
C ALA A 98 39.12 -6.59 19.60
N HIS A 99 38.34 -5.61 20.05
CA HIS A 99 36.89 -5.50 19.82
C HIS A 99 36.53 -4.15 19.20
N GLN A 100 36.95 -3.94 17.95
CA GLN A 100 36.69 -2.69 17.24
C GLN A 100 35.20 -2.54 16.93
N THR A 101 34.66 -1.37 17.24
CA THR A 101 33.28 -1.00 16.94
C THR A 101 33.21 -0.37 15.56
N GLU A 102 32.36 -0.90 14.67
CA GLU A 102 32.24 -0.34 13.32
C GLU A 102 31.30 0.87 13.34
N LEU A 103 31.85 2.07 13.11
CA LEU A 103 31.08 3.31 12.99
C LEU A 103 30.78 3.59 11.51
N ARG A 104 29.50 3.57 11.13
CA ARG A 104 29.04 3.90 9.77
C ARG A 104 28.20 5.16 9.80
N TYR A 105 28.57 6.14 8.99
CA TYR A 105 27.71 7.30 8.71
C TYR A 105 26.90 7.00 7.46
N GLN A 106 25.59 6.92 7.61
CA GLN A 106 24.69 6.75 6.50
C GLN A 106 24.05 8.11 6.20
N GLN A 107 24.35 8.66 5.03
CA GLN A 107 23.66 9.86 4.58
C GLN A 107 22.15 9.54 4.53
N PRO A 108 21.29 10.42 5.08
CA PRO A 108 19.85 10.21 5.05
C PRO A 108 19.46 9.91 3.62
N ALA A 109 18.80 8.76 3.42
CA ALA A 109 18.47 8.24 2.10
C ALA A 109 17.91 9.37 1.23
N GLN A 110 18.60 9.65 0.13
CA GLN A 110 18.28 10.73 -0.80
C GLN A 110 16.78 10.70 -1.08
N THR A 111 16.11 11.84 -0.90
CA THR A 111 14.66 12.10 -1.00
C THR A 111 13.95 11.41 -2.19
N VAL A 112 14.69 11.11 -3.25
CA VAL A 112 14.25 10.33 -4.41
C VAL A 112 13.74 8.93 -4.02
N GLY A 113 14.39 8.23 -3.08
CA GLY A 113 13.95 6.91 -2.60
C GLY A 113 12.66 6.95 -1.79
N VAL A 114 12.47 8.03 -1.02
CA VAL A 114 11.23 8.23 -0.23
C VAL A 114 10.05 8.53 -1.15
N ALA A 115 10.20 9.43 -2.13
CA ALA A 115 9.13 9.71 -3.08
C ALA A 115 8.75 8.48 -3.92
N LEU A 116 9.74 7.69 -4.36
CA LEU A 116 9.50 6.46 -5.11
C LEU A 116 8.83 5.39 -4.24
N SER A 117 9.25 5.22 -2.98
CA SER A 117 8.61 4.28 -2.05
C SER A 117 7.17 4.66 -1.70
N ILE A 118 6.88 5.95 -1.54
CA ILE A 118 5.50 6.45 -1.38
C ILE A 118 4.68 6.12 -2.63
N LEU A 119 5.18 6.41 -3.83
CA LEU A 119 4.49 6.11 -5.09
C LEU A 119 4.23 4.60 -5.25
N LEU A 120 5.23 3.76 -4.97
CA LEU A 120 5.08 2.30 -5.00
C LEU A 120 4.12 1.80 -3.92
N SER A 121 4.06 2.45 -2.75
CA SER A 121 3.10 2.12 -1.68
C SER A 121 1.65 2.44 -2.06
N LEU A 122 1.44 3.41 -2.96
CA LEU A 122 0.12 3.76 -3.49
C LEU A 122 -0.31 2.86 -4.65
N LEU A 123 0.61 2.14 -5.30
CA LEU A 123 0.31 1.29 -6.46
C LEU A 123 -0.76 0.23 -6.16
N PRO A 124 -0.75 -0.51 -5.03
CA PRO A 124 -1.83 -1.43 -4.68
C PRO A 124 -3.20 -0.74 -4.56
N LEU A 125 -3.24 0.45 -3.96
CA LEU A 125 -4.47 1.24 -3.83
C LEU A 125 -4.99 1.67 -5.21
N LEU A 126 -4.10 2.14 -6.09
CA LEU A 126 -4.45 2.52 -7.46
C LEU A 126 -5.00 1.35 -8.27
N VAL A 127 -4.44 0.16 -8.12
CA VAL A 127 -4.94 -1.07 -8.77
C VAL A 127 -6.35 -1.39 -8.28
N ILE A 128 -6.62 -1.29 -6.98
CA ILE A 128 -7.96 -1.53 -6.43
C ILE A 128 -8.96 -0.50 -7.00
N VAL A 129 -8.61 0.79 -6.99
CA VAL A 129 -9.47 1.85 -7.55
C VAL A 129 -9.74 1.60 -9.03
N ALA A 130 -8.72 1.24 -9.81
CA ALA A 130 -8.86 0.92 -11.23
C ALA A 130 -9.79 -0.28 -11.46
N LEU A 131 -9.66 -1.35 -10.65
CA LEU A 131 -10.54 -2.51 -10.72
C LEU A 131 -11.99 -2.17 -10.38
N VAL A 132 -12.21 -1.34 -9.35
CA VAL A 132 -13.56 -0.88 -8.96
C VAL A 132 -14.18 -0.03 -10.06
N LEU A 133 -13.42 0.92 -10.62
CA LEU A 133 -13.89 1.75 -11.74
C LEU A 133 -14.18 0.91 -12.98
N LEU A 134 -13.34 -0.08 -13.30
CA LEU A 134 -13.54 -0.97 -14.43
C LEU A 134 -14.76 -1.87 -14.23
N ALA A 135 -14.99 -2.37 -13.01
CA ALA A 135 -16.21 -3.09 -12.66
C ALA A 135 -17.44 -2.18 -12.79
N ALA A 136 -17.40 -0.96 -12.23
CA ALA A 136 -18.49 0.01 -12.33
C ALA A 136 -18.80 0.36 -13.79
N TYR A 137 -17.77 0.56 -14.61
CA TYR A 137 -17.90 0.78 -16.05
C TYR A 137 -18.54 -0.42 -16.76
N ALA A 138 -18.09 -1.64 -16.46
CA ALA A 138 -18.67 -2.85 -17.03
C ALA A 138 -20.15 -3.01 -16.64
N PHE A 139 -20.51 -2.72 -15.39
CA PHE A 139 -21.90 -2.74 -14.93
C PHE A 139 -22.76 -1.64 -15.56
N ALA A 140 -22.23 -0.42 -15.71
CA ALA A 140 -22.92 0.66 -16.38
C ALA A 140 -23.18 0.32 -17.85
N ARG A 141 -22.20 -0.28 -18.53
CA ARG A 141 -22.35 -0.77 -19.90
C ARG A 141 -23.36 -1.92 -20.01
N ALA A 142 -23.40 -2.82 -19.04
CA ALA A 142 -24.37 -3.91 -18.99
C ALA A 142 -25.80 -3.45 -18.69
N ARG A 143 -25.98 -2.25 -18.14
CA ARG A 143 -27.29 -1.60 -17.89
C ARG A 143 -27.80 -0.76 -19.06
N ALA A 144 -27.17 -0.80 -20.24
CA ALA A 144 -27.77 -0.22 -21.44
C ALA A 144 -29.21 -0.75 -21.57
N PRO A 145 -30.21 0.12 -21.81
CA PRO A 145 -31.63 -0.26 -21.75
C PRO A 145 -31.83 -1.49 -22.62
N GLU A 146 -32.30 -2.59 -22.03
CA GLU A 146 -32.49 -3.82 -22.76
C GLU A 146 -33.43 -3.51 -23.94
N ARG A 147 -33.16 -4.12 -25.10
CA ARG A 147 -33.94 -3.93 -26.34
C ARG A 147 -35.46 -4.01 -26.09
N TYR A 148 -35.87 -4.79 -25.11
CA TYR A 148 -37.25 -4.95 -24.66
C TYR A 148 -37.82 -3.73 -23.90
N GLU A 149 -37.02 -3.01 -23.12
CA GLU A 149 -37.45 -1.79 -22.44
C GLU A 149 -37.63 -0.64 -23.43
N THR A 150 -36.77 -0.56 -24.46
CA THR A 150 -36.93 0.39 -25.57
C THR A 150 -38.21 0.10 -26.36
N LEU A 151 -38.51 -1.18 -26.62
CA LEU A 151 -39.77 -1.59 -27.27
C LEU A 151 -40.99 -1.29 -26.41
N ALA A 152 -40.91 -1.48 -25.09
CA ALA A 152 -41.99 -1.15 -24.17
C ALA A 152 -42.30 0.36 -24.14
N ARG A 153 -41.26 1.21 -24.16
CA ARG A 153 -41.43 2.67 -24.28
C ARG A 153 -42.00 3.09 -25.63
N LEU A 154 -41.54 2.46 -26.71
CA LEU A 154 -42.10 2.69 -28.04
C LEU A 154 -43.57 2.27 -28.12
N ALA A 155 -43.96 1.17 -27.47
CA ALA A 155 -45.35 0.73 -27.40
C ALA A 155 -46.23 1.71 -26.61
N ASP A 156 -45.75 2.23 -25.48
CA ASP A 156 -46.46 3.27 -24.70
C ASP A 156 -46.62 4.58 -25.50
N LEU A 157 -45.60 4.98 -26.28
CA LEU A 157 -45.70 6.16 -27.15
C LEU A 157 -46.73 5.97 -28.27
N ARG A 158 -46.80 4.77 -28.84
CA ARG A 158 -47.83 4.43 -29.83
C ARG A 158 -49.23 4.46 -29.19
N ASP A 159 -49.39 3.87 -28.01
CA ASP A 159 -50.68 3.81 -27.32
C ASP A 159 -51.18 5.21 -26.92
N ARG A 160 -50.27 6.16 -26.74
CA ARG A 160 -50.58 7.60 -26.54
C ARG A 160 -50.79 8.39 -27.83
N GLY A 161 -50.68 7.75 -28.99
CA GLY A 161 -50.81 8.38 -30.31
C GLY A 161 -49.66 9.32 -30.68
N ALA A 162 -48.50 9.22 -30.02
CA ALA A 162 -47.34 10.06 -30.30
C ALA A 162 -46.50 9.56 -31.50
N ILE A 163 -46.64 8.28 -31.86
CA ILE A 163 -46.02 7.66 -33.04
C ILE A 163 -47.03 6.72 -33.71
N ASP A 164 -46.86 6.49 -35.01
CA ASP A 164 -47.76 5.66 -35.81
C ASP A 164 -47.39 4.16 -35.77
N GLU A 165 -48.34 3.27 -36.07
CA GLU A 165 -48.10 1.81 -36.02
C GLU A 165 -47.04 1.37 -37.05
N GLU A 166 -46.98 2.02 -38.21
CA GLU A 166 -45.93 1.76 -39.21
C GLU A 166 -44.54 2.16 -38.72
N GLU A 167 -44.45 3.26 -37.96
CA GLU A 167 -43.22 3.79 -37.38
C GLU A 167 -42.74 2.87 -36.25
N PHE A 168 -43.67 2.41 -35.40
CA PHE A 168 -43.39 1.40 -34.38
C PHE A 168 -42.86 0.09 -34.98
N GLN A 169 -43.50 -0.43 -36.03
CA GLN A 169 -43.07 -1.69 -36.67
C GLN A 169 -41.72 -1.58 -37.36
N ARG A 170 -41.38 -0.41 -37.92
CA ARG A 170 -40.06 -0.13 -38.49
C ARG A 170 -38.97 -0.16 -37.42
N GLU A 171 -39.19 0.54 -36.31
CA GLU A 171 -38.21 0.62 -35.23
C GLU A 171 -38.08 -0.70 -34.46
N LYS A 172 -39.19 -1.43 -34.31
CA LYS A 172 -39.18 -2.79 -33.77
C LYS A 172 -38.33 -3.73 -34.61
N ARG A 173 -38.45 -3.67 -35.94
CA ARG A 173 -37.67 -4.52 -36.87
C ARG A 173 -36.18 -4.16 -36.84
N ARG A 174 -35.85 -2.88 -36.63
CA ARG A 174 -34.47 -2.39 -36.45
C ARG A 174 -33.83 -2.85 -35.13
N ILE A 175 -34.62 -2.96 -34.06
CA ILE A 175 -34.14 -3.34 -32.72
C ILE A 175 -34.06 -4.87 -32.55
N LEU A 176 -35.00 -5.62 -33.14
CA LEU A 176 -35.10 -7.08 -33.02
C LEU A 176 -34.51 -7.90 -34.18
N GLY A 177 -34.35 -7.28 -35.36
CA GLY A 177 -33.62 -7.86 -36.49
C GLY A 177 -32.12 -7.81 -36.28
#